data_AF-A0A2I2FUK6-F1
#
_entry.id   AF-A0A2I2FUK6-F1
#
_cell.length_a   1.000
_cell.length_b   1.000
_cell.length_c   1.000
_cell.angle_alpha   90.00
_cell.angle_beta   90.00
_cell.angle_gamma   90.00
#
_symmetry.space_group_name_H-M   'P 1'
#
loop_
_entity.id
_entity.type
_entity.pdbx_description
1 polymer ?
#
loop_
_entity_poly.entity_id
_entity_poly.type
_entity_poly.pdbx_seq_one_letter_code
_entity_poly.pdbx_strand_id
1 'polypeptide(L)'
;MSCRKTVIAVPVPQVSTPKDSDFWVWYREALEKSELVDYSLKDDSYFILRPASCAIWDRIQKFLDHRLNAIGVQNCAFPLSIFQNAGKSNEKDKMHVRNLATDQISTVLVIYSHFAKWIKTHRDLPLRINQWKPLFCHESQPQPFLRSRELLIQEAHTAHLTAKDADEEIQQVLDIYATLYEDFLAIPVIKGQRSRLVTTSPDGPDITEAIALAYIPALDQFTEAATCRAFGQSFSKPNNITVPDPSITSEEDPKPLVHVWQNSWCFSNRSMGIMLATHGDNEGLVLPPRVAEHQVVIIPGWFSSKKHEHPTIQAEITSIESALAGLDVRVKLDLDDRGSPGWKLHEWKIRGAPLCIILGMKELSGQYAAVYRRDLPKESCRADIPLAELPHTVPVLLESIQNHLLLKARDSLSCHRQVADWQEFVHCLRNREEASVCLAPHCLAEECEQQIQSSVVESGRGTKIRCLCIPWSQPILTRSRPFKCINPQCEIEAQKWAMFGYKLE
;
A
#
# COMPACT_ATOMS: atom_id res chain seq x y z
N MET A 1 19.14 20.45 54.42
CA MET A 1 17.94 20.59 53.57
C MET A 1 18.07 19.62 52.40
N SER A 2 17.36 18.49 52.47
CA SER A 2 17.32 17.49 51.39
C SER A 2 16.54 18.07 50.23
N CYS A 3 17.24 18.40 49.13
CA CYS A 3 16.61 18.81 47.90
C CYS A 3 15.99 17.56 47.27
N ARG A 4 14.71 17.29 47.58
CA ARG A 4 13.91 16.30 46.86
C ARG A 4 13.83 16.77 45.42
N LYS A 5 14.64 16.17 44.54
CA LYS A 5 14.43 16.26 43.09
C LYS A 5 13.07 15.62 42.81
N THR A 6 12.05 16.45 42.62
CA THR A 6 10.79 16.02 42.03
C THR A 6 11.13 15.57 40.62
N VAL A 7 11.30 14.26 40.43
CA VAL A 7 11.31 13.68 39.09
C VAL A 7 9.89 13.91 38.58
N ILE A 8 9.71 14.90 37.71
CA ILE A 8 8.49 15.05 36.94
C ILE A 8 8.39 13.74 36.16
N ALA A 9 7.49 12.85 36.59
CA ALA A 9 7.25 11.60 35.88
C ALA A 9 6.76 12.00 34.49
N VAL A 10 7.61 11.82 33.48
CA VAL A 10 7.18 11.97 32.10
C VAL A 10 6.06 10.96 31.91
N PRO A 11 4.84 11.39 31.56
CA PRO A 11 3.73 10.46 31.38
C PRO A 11 4.12 9.42 30.34
N VAL A 12 3.70 8.18 30.56
CA VAL A 12 3.92 7.11 29.57
C VAL A 12 3.19 7.54 28.30
N PRO A 13 3.85 7.59 27.13
CA PRO A 13 3.16 7.95 25.90
C PRO A 13 2.06 6.91 25.67
N GLN A 14 0.84 7.28 25.33
CA GLN A 14 -0.27 6.33 25.12
C GLN A 14 -1.14 6.83 23.98
N VAL A 15 -1.67 5.93 23.14
CA VAL A 15 -2.77 6.26 22.23
C VAL A 15 -4.06 6.23 23.06
N SER A 16 -4.76 7.35 23.12
CA SER A 16 -5.86 7.57 24.07
C SER A 16 -7.17 6.99 23.55
N THR A 17 -7.34 7.04 22.24
CA THR A 17 -8.58 6.64 21.56
C THR A 17 -8.48 5.20 21.06
N PRO A 18 -9.35 4.27 21.51
CA PRO A 18 -9.39 2.92 20.95
C PRO A 18 -9.72 2.92 19.45
N LYS A 19 -9.01 2.10 18.68
CA LYS A 19 -9.14 1.99 17.21
C LYS A 19 -10.57 1.73 16.75
N ASP A 20 -11.29 0.86 17.45
CA ASP A 20 -12.66 0.46 17.07
C ASP A 20 -13.72 1.50 17.50
N SER A 21 -13.35 2.46 18.35
CA SER A 21 -14.27 3.51 18.82
C SER A 21 -14.34 4.70 17.87
N ASP A 22 -13.19 5.21 17.46
CA ASP A 22 -13.04 6.25 16.43
C ASP A 22 -11.71 6.02 15.70
N PHE A 23 -11.80 5.33 14.57
CA PHE A 23 -10.64 4.98 13.75
C PHE A 23 -9.84 6.21 13.32
N TRP A 24 -10.49 7.31 12.95
CA TRP A 24 -9.79 8.47 12.40
C TRP A 24 -9.06 9.24 13.50
N VAL A 25 -9.64 9.37 14.69
CA VAL A 25 -8.94 9.96 15.84
C VAL A 25 -7.77 9.08 16.27
N TRP A 26 -8.00 7.75 16.40
CA TRP A 26 -6.92 6.79 16.68
C TRP A 26 -5.79 6.89 15.66
N TYR A 27 -6.10 6.91 14.36
CA TYR A 27 -5.12 6.90 13.28
C TYR A 27 -4.22 8.13 13.35
N ARG A 28 -4.81 9.33 13.55
CA ARG A 28 -4.04 10.56 13.72
C ARG A 28 -3.14 10.51 14.95
N GLU A 29 -3.70 10.14 16.11
CA GLU A 29 -2.92 10.04 17.35
C GLU A 29 -1.76 9.05 17.22
N ALA A 30 -2.00 7.89 16.59
CA ALA A 30 -0.99 6.87 16.41
C ALA A 30 0.16 7.38 15.51
N LEU A 31 -0.13 8.12 14.43
CA LEU A 31 0.89 8.69 13.54
C LEU A 31 1.72 9.80 14.19
N GLU A 32 1.10 10.68 14.98
CA GLU A 32 1.80 11.76 15.68
C GLU A 32 2.69 11.19 16.79
N LYS A 33 2.12 10.33 17.65
CA LYS A 33 2.83 9.76 18.81
C LYS A 33 3.94 8.79 18.41
N SER A 34 3.88 8.22 17.21
CA SER A 34 4.93 7.38 16.64
C SER A 34 6.00 8.16 15.88
N GLU A 35 5.87 9.48 15.79
CA GLU A 35 6.81 10.34 15.08
C GLU A 35 6.91 10.03 13.58
N LEU A 36 5.83 9.56 12.95
CA LEU A 36 5.77 9.34 11.50
C LEU A 36 5.42 10.63 10.74
N VAL A 37 4.48 11.41 11.27
CA VAL A 37 3.92 12.58 10.59
C VAL A 37 3.77 13.74 11.55
N ASP A 38 4.12 14.94 11.08
CA ASP A 38 3.68 16.20 11.70
C ASP A 38 2.65 16.89 10.79
N TYR A 39 1.63 17.50 11.39
CA TYR A 39 0.67 18.34 10.67
C TYR A 39 1.27 19.73 10.42
N SER A 40 1.09 20.25 9.20
CA SER A 40 1.59 21.59 8.86
C SER A 40 0.88 22.67 9.68
N LEU A 41 1.66 23.50 10.38
CA LEU A 41 1.16 24.62 11.20
C LEU A 41 0.29 25.64 10.45
N LYS A 42 0.37 25.65 9.11
CA LYS A 42 -0.37 26.61 8.26
C LYS A 42 -1.65 26.02 7.67
N ASP A 43 -1.67 24.71 7.41
CA ASP A 43 -2.78 24.00 6.78
C ASP A 43 -2.68 22.53 7.13
N ASP A 44 -3.57 22.06 8.01
CA ASP A 44 -3.67 20.68 8.48
C ASP A 44 -3.96 19.67 7.36
N SER A 45 -4.17 20.15 6.13
CA SER A 45 -4.30 19.33 4.92
C SER A 45 -2.96 18.83 4.35
N TYR A 46 -1.84 19.36 4.84
CA TYR A 46 -0.49 18.97 4.42
C TYR A 46 0.27 18.32 5.57
N PHE A 47 1.03 17.29 5.23
CA PHE A 47 1.67 16.38 6.18
C PHE A 47 3.18 16.37 5.95
N ILE A 48 3.95 16.60 7.01
CA ILE A 48 5.40 16.50 6.99
C ILE A 48 5.77 15.06 7.30
N LEU A 49 6.41 14.39 6.34
CA LEU A 49 6.94 13.04 6.55
C LEU A 49 8.23 13.12 7.36
N ARG A 50 8.20 12.60 8.59
CA ARG A 50 9.38 12.53 9.48
C ARG A 50 10.35 11.43 9.03
N PRO A 51 11.60 11.40 9.56
CA PRO A 51 12.62 10.44 9.13
C PRO A 51 12.17 8.98 9.13
N ALA A 52 11.39 8.55 10.13
CA ALA A 52 10.87 7.18 10.19
C ALA A 52 9.92 6.85 9.02
N SER A 53 9.07 7.80 8.60
CA SER A 53 8.24 7.65 7.39
C SER A 53 9.07 7.58 6.13
N CYS A 54 10.08 8.45 6.00
CA CYS A 54 10.99 8.41 4.86
C CYS A 54 11.78 7.09 4.80
N ALA A 55 12.22 6.56 5.94
CA ALA A 55 12.92 5.28 6.00
C ALA A 55 12.05 4.11 5.52
N ILE A 56 10.77 4.09 5.89
CA ILE A 56 9.80 3.11 5.38
C ILE A 56 9.61 3.27 3.87
N TRP A 57 9.43 4.51 3.40
CA TRP A 57 9.23 4.81 1.99
C TRP A 57 10.45 4.45 1.13
N ASP A 58 11.67 4.75 1.60
CA ASP A 58 12.93 4.39 0.93
C ASP A 58 13.10 2.88 0.80
N ARG A 59 12.63 2.11 1.78
CA ARG A 59 12.62 0.64 1.72
C ARG A 59 11.67 0.11 0.66
N ILE A 60 10.47 0.70 0.57
CA ILE A 60 9.48 0.38 -0.45
C ILE A 60 10.03 0.72 -1.85
N GLN A 61 10.62 1.90 -2.00
CA GLN A 61 11.28 2.32 -3.24
C GLN A 61 12.36 1.34 -3.68
N LYS A 62 13.29 0.97 -2.79
CA LYS A 62 14.37 0.02 -3.09
C LYS A 62 13.83 -1.36 -3.51
N PHE A 63 12.79 -1.84 -2.85
CA PHE A 63 12.15 -3.11 -3.23
C PHE A 63 11.58 -3.02 -4.65
N LEU A 64 10.80 -1.97 -4.93
CA LEU A 64 10.17 -1.78 -6.24
C LEU A 64 11.21 -1.55 -7.33
N ASP A 65 12.17 -0.64 -7.15
CA ASP A 65 13.24 -0.41 -8.12
C ASP A 65 13.99 -1.72 -8.44
N HIS A 66 14.34 -2.52 -7.44
CA HIS A 66 15.01 -3.81 -7.68
C HIS A 66 14.17 -4.75 -8.55
N ARG A 67 12.87 -4.88 -8.27
CA ARG A 67 11.95 -5.75 -9.02
C ARG A 67 11.66 -5.22 -10.44
N LEU A 68 11.50 -3.91 -10.58
CA LEU A 68 11.19 -3.25 -11.85
C LEU A 68 12.41 -3.21 -12.77
N ASN A 69 13.61 -2.96 -12.23
CA ASN A 69 14.86 -3.03 -12.99
C ASN A 69 15.10 -4.43 -13.55
N ALA A 70 14.71 -5.48 -12.82
CA ALA A 70 14.83 -6.87 -13.27
C ALA A 70 13.98 -7.18 -14.52
N ILE A 71 12.92 -6.41 -14.79
CA ILE A 71 12.08 -6.54 -15.99
C ILE A 71 12.42 -5.47 -17.06
N GLY A 72 13.54 -4.77 -16.90
CA GLY A 72 14.07 -3.81 -17.86
C GLY A 72 13.43 -2.42 -17.80
N VAL A 73 12.73 -2.08 -16.71
CA VAL A 73 12.24 -0.71 -16.49
C VAL A 73 13.42 0.20 -16.13
N GLN A 74 13.42 1.42 -16.66
CA GLN A 74 14.47 2.41 -16.42
C GLN A 74 13.92 3.67 -15.76
N ASN A 75 14.59 4.13 -14.71
CA ASN A 75 14.21 5.38 -14.05
C ASN A 75 14.57 6.59 -14.92
N CYS A 76 13.65 7.56 -14.95
CA CYS A 76 13.77 8.85 -15.60
C CYS A 76 13.17 9.92 -14.69
N ALA A 77 13.29 11.19 -15.10
CA ALA A 77 12.65 12.30 -14.40
C ALA A 77 12.20 13.36 -15.39
N PHE A 78 10.90 13.60 -15.42
CA PHE A 78 10.30 14.74 -16.12
C PHE A 78 10.06 15.89 -15.13
N PRO A 79 10.48 17.13 -15.45
CA PRO A 79 10.25 18.27 -14.58
C PRO A 79 8.76 18.52 -14.34
N LEU A 80 8.37 18.65 -13.06
CA LEU A 80 6.97 18.90 -12.65
C LEU A 80 6.35 20.14 -13.31
N SER A 81 7.17 21.17 -13.56
CA SER A 81 6.74 22.42 -14.19
C SER A 81 6.22 22.25 -15.61
N ILE A 82 6.68 21.23 -16.35
CA ILE A 82 6.20 20.96 -17.72
C ILE A 82 4.73 20.50 -17.69
N PHE A 83 4.35 19.72 -16.68
CA PHE A 83 2.98 19.23 -16.52
C PHE A 83 2.00 20.35 -16.15
N GLN A 84 2.43 21.29 -15.29
CA GLN A 84 1.63 22.45 -14.90
C GLN A 84 1.36 23.42 -16.07
N ASN A 85 2.30 23.53 -17.01
CA ASN A 85 2.15 24.39 -18.18
C ASN A 85 1.27 23.73 -19.25
N ALA A 86 1.37 22.41 -19.44
CA ALA A 86 0.51 21.66 -20.36
C ALA A 86 -0.97 21.72 -19.97
N GLY A 87 -1.29 21.75 -18.66
CA GLY A 87 -2.67 21.91 -18.17
C GLY A 87 -3.29 23.30 -18.41
N LYS A 88 -2.49 24.32 -18.78
CA LYS A 88 -2.96 25.69 -19.01
C LYS A 88 -3.33 25.97 -20.48
N SER A 89 -2.85 25.17 -21.44
CA SER A 89 -2.93 25.48 -22.88
C SER A 89 -4.26 25.13 -23.57
N ASN A 90 -5.14 24.29 -22.98
CA ASN A 90 -6.43 23.95 -23.58
C ASN A 90 -7.58 24.16 -22.57
N GLU A 91 -8.44 25.16 -22.79
CA GLU A 91 -9.68 25.33 -22.01
C GLU A 91 -10.80 24.36 -22.42
N LYS A 92 -10.73 23.77 -23.62
CA LYS A 92 -11.75 22.83 -24.13
C LYS A 92 -11.63 21.41 -23.56
N ASP A 93 -10.46 21.02 -23.03
CA ASP A 93 -10.22 19.69 -22.46
C ASP A 93 -10.38 19.65 -20.93
N LYS A 94 -10.76 20.77 -20.30
CA LYS A 94 -10.94 20.88 -18.83
C LYS A 94 -12.27 20.29 -18.33
N MET A 95 -13.10 19.76 -19.22
CA MET A 95 -14.40 19.23 -18.87
C MET A 95 -14.31 17.70 -18.72
N HIS A 96 -14.35 17.24 -17.47
CA HIS A 96 -14.80 15.91 -17.03
C HIS A 96 -13.77 14.80 -16.76
N VAL A 97 -12.89 14.98 -15.78
CA VAL A 97 -12.34 13.83 -15.02
C VAL A 97 -12.44 14.13 -13.52
N ARG A 98 -13.52 13.61 -12.92
CA ARG A 98 -13.76 13.62 -11.47
C ARG A 98 -13.23 12.27 -10.96
N ASN A 99 -12.17 12.29 -10.16
CA ASN A 99 -11.67 11.21 -9.27
C ASN A 99 -10.27 10.64 -9.55
N LEU A 100 -9.55 11.09 -10.58
CA LEU A 100 -8.09 10.99 -10.67
C LEU A 100 -7.58 12.35 -11.12
N ALA A 101 -6.68 12.93 -10.34
CA ALA A 101 -6.28 14.33 -10.45
C ALA A 101 -6.03 14.75 -11.91
N THR A 102 -6.52 15.94 -12.28
CA THR A 102 -6.24 16.66 -13.54
C THR A 102 -4.75 16.71 -13.92
N ASP A 103 -3.85 16.43 -12.98
CA ASP A 103 -2.39 16.34 -13.16
C ASP A 103 -1.88 15.03 -13.78
N GLN A 104 -2.63 13.91 -13.73
CA GLN A 104 -2.19 12.66 -14.38
C GLN A 104 -2.32 12.74 -15.90
N ILE A 105 -3.36 13.40 -16.42
CA ILE A 105 -3.60 13.53 -17.86
C ILE A 105 -2.53 14.41 -18.53
N SER A 106 -2.16 15.52 -17.87
CA SER A 106 -1.07 16.38 -18.36
C SER A 106 0.27 15.64 -18.39
N THR A 107 0.49 14.70 -17.47
CA THR A 107 1.68 13.86 -17.45
C THR A 107 1.72 12.89 -18.63
N VAL A 108 0.64 12.14 -18.85
CA VAL A 108 0.50 11.17 -19.95
C VAL A 108 0.78 11.84 -21.31
N LEU A 109 0.17 13.00 -21.57
CA LEU A 109 0.32 13.72 -22.83
C LEU A 109 1.77 14.17 -23.08
N VAL A 110 2.42 14.75 -22.07
CA VAL A 110 3.81 15.21 -22.18
C VAL A 110 4.75 14.03 -22.43
N ILE A 111 4.58 12.93 -21.70
CA ILE A 111 5.43 11.74 -21.86
C ILE A 111 5.26 11.14 -23.26
N TYR A 112 4.03 10.99 -23.73
CA TYR A 112 3.78 10.37 -25.04
C TYR A 112 4.19 11.25 -26.22
N SER A 113 4.19 12.58 -26.07
CA SER A 113 4.84 13.47 -27.05
C SER A 113 6.35 13.25 -27.17
N HIS A 114 7.01 12.77 -26.10
CA HIS A 114 8.43 12.41 -26.12
C HIS A 114 8.64 10.97 -26.59
N PHE A 115 7.72 10.05 -26.30
CA PHE A 115 7.75 8.69 -26.89
C PHE A 115 7.72 8.75 -28.41
N ALA A 116 6.91 9.63 -29.02
CA ALA A 116 6.90 9.86 -30.46
C ALA A 116 8.29 10.30 -31.01
N LYS A 117 9.11 10.97 -30.18
CA LYS A 117 10.47 11.39 -30.53
C LYS A 117 11.50 10.30 -30.32
N TRP A 118 11.34 9.45 -29.29
CA TRP A 118 12.30 8.43 -28.92
C TRP A 118 12.11 7.12 -29.69
N ILE A 119 10.87 6.72 -29.95
CA ILE A 119 10.53 5.50 -30.67
C ILE A 119 10.54 5.79 -32.17
N LYS A 120 11.44 5.14 -32.91
CA LYS A 120 11.57 5.27 -34.37
C LYS A 120 11.48 3.94 -35.09
N THR A 121 11.91 2.87 -34.44
CA THR A 121 11.98 1.52 -35.00
C THR A 121 11.45 0.50 -33.98
N HIS A 122 11.10 -0.70 -34.45
CA HIS A 122 10.68 -1.78 -33.55
C HIS A 122 11.78 -2.21 -32.56
N ARG A 123 13.06 -1.84 -32.81
CA ARG A 123 14.20 -2.13 -31.91
C ARG A 123 14.25 -1.21 -30.69
N ASP A 124 13.53 -0.09 -30.74
CA ASP A 124 13.38 0.82 -29.60
C ASP A 124 12.31 0.32 -28.61
N LEU A 125 11.64 -0.80 -28.94
CA LEU A 125 10.59 -1.43 -28.14
C LEU A 125 11.11 -2.74 -27.51
N PRO A 126 10.64 -3.12 -26.32
CA PRO A 126 9.74 -2.34 -25.46
C PRO A 126 10.48 -1.16 -24.80
N LEU A 127 9.86 0.03 -24.82
CA LEU A 127 10.33 1.17 -24.05
C LEU A 127 9.62 1.15 -22.70
N ARG A 128 10.37 1.13 -21.61
CA ARG A 128 9.83 1.12 -20.24
C ARG A 128 10.50 2.17 -19.37
N ILE A 129 9.77 3.25 -19.08
CA ILE A 129 10.27 4.30 -18.20
C ILE A 129 9.46 4.41 -16.91
N ASN A 130 10.16 4.71 -15.83
CA ASN A 130 9.60 4.92 -14.50
C ASN A 130 10.06 6.27 -13.95
N GLN A 131 9.25 6.92 -13.10
CA GLN A 131 9.70 8.04 -12.30
C GLN A 131 9.04 8.07 -10.92
N TRP A 132 9.82 8.51 -9.93
CA TRP A 132 9.36 8.79 -8.58
C TRP A 132 9.16 10.30 -8.45
N LYS A 133 7.94 10.74 -8.10
CA LYS A 133 7.60 12.16 -8.01
C LYS A 133 6.47 12.42 -7.01
N PRO A 134 6.29 13.66 -6.53
CA PRO A 134 5.04 14.06 -5.90
C PRO A 134 3.90 14.16 -6.92
N LEU A 135 2.68 13.87 -6.48
CA LEU A 135 1.43 14.08 -7.19
C LEU A 135 0.51 14.95 -6.32
N PHE A 136 0.04 16.05 -6.89
CA PHE A 136 -0.91 16.93 -6.22
C PHE A 136 -2.34 16.52 -6.53
N CYS A 137 -3.16 16.44 -5.50
CA CYS A 137 -4.55 16.00 -5.57
C CYS A 137 -5.46 17.03 -4.89
N HIS A 138 -6.65 17.23 -5.46
CA HIS A 138 -7.69 18.00 -4.78
C HIS A 138 -8.45 17.08 -3.83
N GLU A 139 -8.05 17.09 -2.55
CA GLU A 139 -8.70 16.30 -1.49
C GLU A 139 -9.40 17.22 -0.50
N SER A 140 -10.68 16.92 -0.24
CA SER A 140 -11.54 17.69 0.65
C SER A 140 -11.35 17.28 2.11
N GLN A 141 -11.10 15.99 2.37
CA GLN A 141 -10.90 15.44 3.72
C GLN A 141 -9.60 14.64 3.79
N PRO A 142 -8.44 15.31 3.77
CA PRO A 142 -7.16 14.64 3.70
C PRO A 142 -6.85 13.86 4.98
N GLN A 143 -6.33 12.65 4.81
CA GLN A 143 -5.86 11.73 5.83
C GLN A 143 -4.44 11.29 5.47
N PRO A 144 -3.45 11.43 6.37
CA PRO A 144 -2.06 11.13 6.06
C PRO A 144 -1.88 9.75 5.41
N PHE A 145 -1.10 9.71 4.32
CA PHE A 145 -0.86 8.56 3.44
C PHE A 145 -2.10 8.07 2.68
N LEU A 146 -3.23 7.82 3.34
CA LEU A 146 -4.42 7.23 2.70
C LEU A 146 -4.99 8.15 1.60
N ARG A 147 -5.17 9.43 1.92
CA ARG A 147 -5.73 10.45 1.02
C ARG A 147 -5.08 11.80 1.32
N SER A 148 -4.08 12.20 0.55
CA SER A 148 -3.38 13.47 0.79
C SER A 148 -3.56 14.41 -0.39
N ARG A 149 -3.45 15.72 -0.13
CA ARG A 149 -3.32 16.72 -1.21
C ARG A 149 -1.99 16.64 -1.95
N GLU A 150 -0.99 16.02 -1.33
CA GLU A 150 0.30 15.69 -1.92
C GLU A 150 0.66 14.24 -1.58
N LEU A 151 0.86 13.41 -2.59
CA LEU A 151 1.24 12.01 -2.47
C LEU A 151 2.60 11.78 -3.12
N LEU A 152 3.46 10.98 -2.50
CA LEU A 152 4.64 10.47 -3.17
C LEU A 152 4.21 9.26 -4.01
N ILE A 153 4.52 9.30 -5.30
CA ILE A 153 4.13 8.27 -6.24
C ILE A 153 5.31 7.72 -7.03
N GLN A 154 5.13 6.48 -7.45
CA GLN A 154 5.80 5.89 -8.59
C GLN A 154 4.81 5.90 -9.75
N GLU A 155 5.23 6.41 -10.89
CA GLU A 155 4.48 6.24 -12.14
C GLU A 155 5.40 5.78 -13.26
N ALA A 156 4.90 4.90 -14.09
CA ALA A 156 5.61 4.41 -15.23
C ALA A 156 4.73 4.40 -16.47
N HIS A 157 5.40 4.48 -17.61
CA HIS A 157 4.80 4.49 -18.93
C HIS A 157 5.62 3.59 -19.83
N THR A 158 4.91 2.76 -20.59
CA THR A 158 5.56 1.77 -21.44
C THR A 158 4.94 1.77 -22.84
N ALA A 159 5.72 1.31 -23.81
CA ALA A 159 5.30 1.12 -25.18
C ALA A 159 5.82 -0.22 -25.71
N HIS A 160 4.94 -0.97 -26.36
CA HIS A 160 5.13 -2.34 -26.82
C HIS A 160 4.76 -2.46 -28.28
N LEU A 161 5.34 -3.46 -28.95
CA LEU A 161 5.04 -3.74 -30.35
C LEU A 161 3.65 -4.39 -30.50
N THR A 162 3.27 -5.28 -29.59
CA THR A 162 2.03 -6.06 -29.68
C THR A 162 1.14 -5.87 -28.45
N ALA A 163 -0.17 -6.08 -28.63
CA ALA A 163 -1.14 -6.08 -27.53
C ALA A 163 -0.80 -7.15 -26.48
N LYS A 164 -0.35 -8.32 -26.94
CA LYS A 164 -0.02 -9.44 -26.07
C LYS A 164 1.12 -9.09 -25.10
N ASP A 165 2.19 -8.46 -25.60
CA ASP A 165 3.32 -8.07 -24.75
C ASP A 165 2.90 -7.00 -23.72
N ALA A 166 2.01 -6.09 -24.13
CA ALA A 166 1.44 -5.08 -23.24
C ALA A 166 0.57 -5.71 -22.14
N ASP A 167 -0.28 -6.69 -22.48
CA ASP A 167 -1.14 -7.39 -21.52
C ASP A 167 -0.34 -8.26 -20.54
N GLU A 168 0.72 -8.93 -21.02
CA GLU A 168 1.64 -9.72 -20.18
C GLU A 168 2.36 -8.81 -19.16
N GLU A 169 2.77 -7.60 -19.56
CA GLU A 169 3.40 -6.63 -18.65
C GLU A 169 2.44 -6.18 -17.53
N ILE A 170 1.16 -5.95 -17.83
CA ILE A 170 0.18 -5.56 -16.80
C ILE A 170 0.07 -6.62 -15.71
N GLN A 171 0.02 -7.91 -16.11
CA GLN A 171 -0.02 -9.01 -15.16
C GLN A 171 1.26 -9.08 -14.32
N GLN A 172 2.41 -8.98 -14.99
CA GLN A 172 3.71 -9.02 -14.33
C GLN A 172 3.88 -7.88 -13.30
N VAL A 173 3.51 -6.65 -13.65
CA VAL A 173 3.63 -5.50 -12.76
C VAL A 173 2.63 -5.59 -11.60
N LEU A 174 1.40 -6.02 -11.85
CA LEU A 174 0.43 -6.18 -10.78
C LEU A 174 0.86 -7.28 -9.78
N ASP A 175 1.54 -8.33 -10.25
CA ASP A 175 2.14 -9.34 -9.40
C ASP A 175 3.30 -8.79 -8.56
N ILE A 176 4.13 -7.91 -9.12
CA ILE A 176 5.18 -7.19 -8.37
C ILE A 176 4.56 -6.35 -7.26
N TYR A 177 3.49 -5.61 -7.54
CA TYR A 177 2.78 -4.84 -6.51
C TYR A 177 2.13 -5.74 -5.45
N ALA A 178 1.49 -6.85 -5.87
CA ALA A 178 0.92 -7.80 -4.92
C ALA A 178 2.00 -8.40 -4.01
N THR A 179 3.16 -8.74 -4.57
CA THR A 179 4.32 -9.22 -3.80
C THR A 179 4.82 -8.16 -2.81
N LEU A 180 4.86 -6.88 -3.20
CA LEU A 180 5.19 -5.81 -2.26
C LEU A 180 4.19 -5.78 -1.09
N TYR A 181 2.89 -5.81 -1.36
CA TYR A 181 1.88 -5.78 -0.29
C TYR A 181 1.94 -7.04 0.60
N GLU A 182 1.94 -8.23 0.01
CA GLU A 182 1.87 -9.48 0.77
C GLU A 182 3.19 -9.79 1.47
N ASP A 183 4.29 -9.85 0.72
CA ASP A 183 5.56 -10.32 1.27
C ASP A 183 6.28 -9.22 2.04
N PHE A 184 6.17 -7.95 1.62
CA PHE A 184 6.93 -6.86 2.24
C PHE A 184 6.13 -6.13 3.30
N LEU A 185 4.86 -5.81 3.03
CA LEU A 185 3.97 -5.07 3.93
C LEU A 185 3.07 -5.97 4.80
N ALA A 186 3.08 -7.29 4.58
CA ALA A 186 2.21 -8.25 5.27
C ALA A 186 0.71 -7.97 5.09
N ILE A 187 0.29 -7.49 3.92
CA ILE A 187 -1.10 -7.11 3.60
C ILE A 187 -1.59 -7.97 2.44
N PRO A 188 -2.68 -8.76 2.61
CA PRO A 188 -3.29 -9.47 1.50
C PRO A 188 -3.93 -8.48 0.52
N VAL A 189 -3.79 -8.76 -0.77
CA VAL A 189 -4.46 -7.99 -1.81
C VAL A 189 -5.24 -8.87 -2.76
N ILE A 190 -6.30 -8.30 -3.32
CA ILE A 190 -7.12 -8.94 -4.35
C ILE A 190 -6.80 -8.27 -5.68
N LYS A 191 -6.26 -9.06 -6.61
CA LYS A 191 -6.02 -8.64 -8.00
C LYS A 191 -7.30 -8.80 -8.82
N GLY A 192 -7.65 -7.79 -9.58
CA GLY A 192 -8.80 -7.86 -10.46
C GLY A 192 -8.82 -6.76 -11.52
N GLN A 193 -9.75 -6.91 -12.46
CA GLN A 193 -10.05 -5.89 -13.45
C GLN A 193 -11.06 -4.89 -12.88
N ARG A 194 -10.88 -3.60 -13.12
CA ARG A 194 -11.89 -2.60 -12.76
C ARG A 194 -13.13 -2.76 -13.64
N SER A 195 -14.30 -2.50 -13.08
CA SER A 195 -15.53 -2.51 -13.86
C SER A 195 -15.60 -1.33 -14.83
N ARG A 196 -16.29 -1.53 -15.95
CA ARG A 196 -16.37 -0.52 -17.02
C ARG A 196 -17.04 0.78 -16.58
N LEU A 197 -17.98 0.72 -15.64
CA LEU A 197 -18.65 1.91 -15.09
C LEU A 197 -17.66 2.94 -14.51
N VAL A 198 -16.54 2.47 -13.97
CA VAL A 198 -15.49 3.33 -13.40
C VAL A 198 -14.39 3.62 -14.43
N THR A 199 -14.26 2.77 -15.45
CA THR A 199 -13.25 2.85 -16.52
C THR A 199 -13.72 3.69 -17.72
N THR A 200 -14.95 4.22 -17.75
CA THR A 200 -15.35 5.25 -18.72
C THR A 200 -14.53 6.52 -18.50
N SER A 201 -13.26 6.48 -18.93
CA SER A 201 -12.53 7.67 -19.27
C SER A 201 -13.11 8.17 -20.60
N PRO A 202 -13.30 9.49 -20.77
CA PRO A 202 -13.57 10.08 -22.07
C PRO A 202 -12.49 9.78 -23.14
N ASP A 203 -11.38 9.13 -22.75
CA ASP A 203 -10.21 8.81 -23.57
C ASP A 203 -10.34 7.58 -24.51
N GLY A 204 -11.48 6.86 -24.50
CA GLY A 204 -11.84 5.88 -25.55
C GLY A 204 -12.16 4.44 -25.08
N PRO A 205 -12.81 3.63 -25.93
CA PRO A 205 -13.38 2.32 -25.58
C PRO A 205 -12.35 1.20 -25.32
N ASP A 206 -11.08 1.43 -25.64
CA ASP A 206 -10.02 0.41 -25.59
C ASP A 206 -9.23 0.42 -24.26
N ILE A 207 -9.53 1.35 -23.34
CA ILE A 207 -8.80 1.47 -22.07
C ILE A 207 -9.33 0.45 -21.08
N THR A 208 -8.43 -0.34 -20.49
CA THR A 208 -8.76 -1.26 -19.40
C THR A 208 -7.87 -0.99 -18.19
N GLU A 209 -8.40 -1.20 -17.00
CA GLU A 209 -7.64 -1.03 -15.76
C GLU A 209 -7.61 -2.32 -14.96
N ALA A 210 -6.42 -2.72 -14.54
CA ALA A 210 -6.19 -3.76 -13.55
C ALA A 210 -5.77 -3.12 -12.23
N ILE A 211 -6.27 -3.65 -11.12
CA ILE A 211 -6.09 -3.08 -9.79
C ILE A 211 -5.76 -4.15 -8.77
N ALA A 212 -4.96 -3.76 -7.78
CA ALA A 212 -4.78 -4.47 -6.53
C ALA A 212 -5.61 -3.76 -5.46
N LEU A 213 -6.47 -4.49 -4.77
CA LEU A 213 -7.32 -3.98 -3.70
C LEU A 213 -6.83 -4.49 -2.35
N ALA A 214 -6.70 -3.59 -1.38
CA ALA A 214 -6.44 -3.93 0.01
C ALA A 214 -7.70 -3.68 0.85
N TYR A 215 -7.87 -4.47 1.90
CA TYR A 215 -8.96 -4.34 2.86
C TYR A 215 -8.44 -3.73 4.16
N ILE A 216 -9.18 -2.76 4.71
CA ILE A 216 -8.88 -2.12 6.01
C ILE A 216 -9.91 -2.63 7.02
N PRO A 217 -9.56 -3.58 7.89
CA PRO A 217 -10.53 -4.24 8.78
C PRO A 217 -11.28 -3.28 9.71
N ALA A 218 -10.58 -2.31 10.31
CA ALA A 218 -11.18 -1.38 11.25
C ALA A 218 -12.22 -0.42 10.63
N LEU A 219 -12.22 -0.27 9.31
CA LEU A 219 -13.21 0.52 8.57
C LEU A 219 -14.26 -0.36 7.89
N ASP A 220 -13.99 -1.66 7.77
CA ASP A 220 -14.69 -2.60 6.90
C ASP A 220 -14.83 -2.03 5.47
N GLN A 221 -13.70 -1.60 4.91
CA GLN A 221 -13.65 -0.92 3.61
C GLN A 221 -12.45 -1.37 2.79
N PHE A 222 -12.64 -1.39 1.47
CA PHE A 222 -11.60 -1.65 0.48
C PHE A 222 -11.03 -0.36 -0.08
N THR A 223 -9.73 -0.38 -0.38
CA THR A 223 -9.05 0.72 -1.03
C THR A 223 -8.11 0.22 -2.12
N GLU A 224 -7.87 1.06 -3.12
CA GLU A 224 -6.97 0.77 -4.23
C GLU A 224 -5.52 0.90 -3.77
N ALA A 225 -4.83 -0.25 -3.80
CA ALA A 225 -3.45 -0.41 -3.38
C ALA A 225 -2.48 -0.06 -4.52
N ALA A 226 -2.80 -0.43 -5.75
CA ALA A 226 -2.06 -0.08 -6.97
C ALA A 226 -2.97 -0.21 -8.21
N THR A 227 -2.61 0.50 -9.29
CA THR A 227 -3.37 0.50 -10.54
C THR A 227 -2.43 0.36 -11.74
N CYS A 228 -2.82 -0.49 -12.69
CA CYS A 228 -2.23 -0.63 -14.01
C CYS A 228 -3.30 -0.34 -15.05
N ARG A 229 -2.98 0.45 -16.08
CA ARG A 229 -3.87 0.85 -17.16
C ARG A 229 -3.27 0.39 -18.48
N ALA A 230 -4.04 -0.37 -19.24
CA ALA A 230 -3.79 -0.64 -20.65
C ALA A 230 -4.48 0.46 -21.45
N PHE A 231 -3.72 1.28 -22.17
CA PHE A 231 -4.27 2.30 -23.04
C PHE A 231 -4.50 1.81 -24.47
N GLY A 232 -4.07 0.59 -24.78
CA GLY A 232 -4.08 0.08 -26.15
C GLY A 232 -3.34 1.04 -27.08
N GLN A 233 -4.05 1.52 -28.10
CA GLN A 233 -3.54 2.49 -29.06
C GLN A 233 -4.19 3.88 -28.93
N SER A 234 -4.88 4.15 -27.81
CA SER A 234 -5.62 5.41 -27.60
C SER A 234 -4.71 6.65 -27.63
N PHE A 235 -3.46 6.54 -27.20
CA PHE A 235 -2.50 7.64 -27.26
C PHE A 235 -1.52 7.54 -28.44
N SER A 236 -1.22 6.35 -28.94
CA SER A 236 -0.28 6.16 -30.05
C SER A 236 -0.86 6.58 -31.39
N LYS A 237 -2.18 6.42 -31.60
CA LYS A 237 -2.88 6.91 -32.80
C LYS A 237 -2.87 8.44 -32.89
N PRO A 238 -3.34 9.21 -31.90
CA PRO A 238 -3.35 10.68 -31.98
C PRO A 238 -1.95 11.30 -31.98
N ASN A 239 -0.97 10.69 -31.30
CA ASN A 239 0.40 11.21 -31.23
C ASN A 239 1.32 10.65 -32.33
N ASN A 240 0.77 9.87 -33.27
CA ASN A 240 1.50 9.21 -34.35
C ASN A 240 2.75 8.45 -33.88
N ILE A 241 2.63 7.70 -32.77
CA ILE A 241 3.70 6.85 -32.25
C ILE A 241 3.66 5.54 -33.02
N THR A 242 4.47 5.46 -34.07
CA THR A 242 4.49 4.34 -35.01
C THR A 242 5.90 3.81 -35.22
N VAL A 243 5.98 2.53 -35.60
CA VAL A 243 7.22 1.87 -36.02
C VAL A 243 6.99 1.09 -37.31
N PRO A 244 8.01 0.89 -38.16
CA PRO A 244 7.90 -0.04 -39.29
C PRO A 244 7.60 -1.46 -38.80
N ASP A 245 6.60 -2.10 -39.41
CA ASP A 245 6.18 -3.45 -39.04
C ASP A 245 7.29 -4.48 -39.35
N PRO A 246 7.87 -5.15 -38.33
CA PRO A 246 8.92 -6.15 -38.56
C PRO A 246 8.40 -7.45 -39.17
N SER A 247 7.09 -7.71 -39.12
CA SER A 247 6.48 -8.91 -39.71
C SER A 247 6.38 -8.83 -41.24
N ILE A 248 6.48 -7.62 -41.80
CA ILE A 248 6.38 -7.38 -43.23
C ILE A 248 7.79 -7.35 -43.84
N THR A 249 8.07 -8.37 -44.66
CA THR A 249 9.35 -8.53 -45.36
C THR A 249 9.36 -7.91 -46.76
N SER A 250 8.29 -7.22 -47.18
CA SER A 250 8.21 -6.63 -48.52
C SER A 250 9.32 -5.60 -48.74
N GLU A 251 9.80 -5.54 -49.98
CA GLU A 251 10.78 -4.54 -50.44
C GLU A 251 10.15 -3.16 -50.73
N GLU A 252 8.84 -2.99 -50.47
CA GLU A 252 8.13 -1.72 -50.62
C GLU A 252 8.66 -0.64 -49.64
N ASP A 253 8.99 0.53 -50.19
CA ASP A 253 9.47 1.71 -49.46
C ASP A 253 8.48 2.87 -49.70
N PRO A 254 7.84 3.43 -48.65
CA PRO A 254 8.05 3.16 -47.22
C PRO A 254 7.33 1.91 -46.71
N LYS A 255 7.98 1.20 -45.78
CA LYS A 255 7.37 0.07 -45.07
C LYS A 255 6.10 0.49 -44.33
N PRO A 256 5.08 -0.39 -44.24
CA PRO A 256 3.88 -0.11 -43.48
C PRO A 256 4.20 0.17 -42.01
N LEU A 257 3.56 1.21 -41.47
CA LEU A 257 3.74 1.64 -40.09
C LEU A 257 2.63 1.04 -39.22
N VAL A 258 3.00 0.58 -38.03
CA VAL A 258 2.08 0.10 -37.00
C VAL A 258 2.17 0.96 -35.74
N HIS A 259 1.02 1.18 -35.10
CA HIS A 259 0.94 1.92 -33.84
C HIS A 259 1.33 1.04 -32.66
N VAL A 260 2.12 1.60 -31.74
CA VAL A 260 2.56 0.89 -30.52
C VAL A 260 1.41 0.76 -29.51
N TRP A 261 1.52 -0.24 -28.65
CA TRP A 261 0.59 -0.52 -27.54
C TRP A 261 1.16 0.05 -26.25
N GLN A 262 0.36 0.77 -25.47
CA GLN A 262 0.89 1.54 -24.33
C GLN A 262 0.22 1.15 -23.02
N ASN A 263 1.02 1.07 -21.95
CA ASN A 263 0.53 0.96 -20.60
C ASN A 263 1.00 2.13 -19.74
N SER A 264 0.31 2.33 -18.62
CA SER A 264 0.81 3.08 -17.49
C SER A 264 0.43 2.40 -16.19
N TRP A 265 1.29 2.48 -15.19
CA TRP A 265 1.04 1.90 -13.88
C TRP A 265 1.54 2.82 -12.78
N CYS A 266 0.81 2.83 -11.68
CA CYS A 266 0.98 3.79 -10.61
C CYS A 266 0.84 3.14 -9.24
N PHE A 267 1.73 3.55 -8.35
CA PHE A 267 1.79 3.16 -6.95
C PHE A 267 2.10 4.39 -6.10
N SER A 268 1.69 4.40 -4.84
CA SER A 268 1.89 5.57 -3.96
C SER A 268 2.20 5.20 -2.52
N ASN A 269 2.60 6.21 -1.75
CA ASN A 269 2.77 6.10 -0.30
C ASN A 269 1.46 5.86 0.46
N ARG A 270 0.30 5.75 -0.22
CA ARG A 270 -0.92 5.14 0.33
C ARG A 270 -0.69 3.75 0.89
N SER A 271 0.22 2.99 0.28
CA SER A 271 0.68 1.69 0.78
C SER A 271 1.06 1.71 2.26
N MET A 272 1.75 2.77 2.72
CA MET A 272 2.10 2.96 4.12
C MET A 272 0.84 3.18 4.97
N GLY A 273 -0.09 4.00 4.50
CA GLY A 273 -1.36 4.24 5.21
C GLY A 273 -2.19 2.97 5.36
N ILE A 274 -2.28 2.15 4.31
CA ILE A 274 -2.95 0.85 4.34
C ILE A 274 -2.28 -0.07 5.37
N MET A 275 -0.94 -0.15 5.37
CA MET A 275 -0.18 -0.95 6.32
C MET A 275 -0.44 -0.54 7.77
N LEU A 276 -0.35 0.75 8.06
CA LEU A 276 -0.53 1.31 9.40
C LEU A 276 -1.97 1.11 9.89
N ALA A 277 -2.95 1.33 9.00
CA ALA A 277 -4.37 1.10 9.27
C ALA A 277 -4.70 -0.37 9.49
N THR A 278 -4.03 -1.29 8.79
CA THR A 278 -4.27 -2.74 8.90
C THR A 278 -3.70 -3.27 10.21
N HIS A 279 -2.42 -3.02 10.47
CA HIS A 279 -1.68 -3.70 11.54
C HIS A 279 -1.76 -3.01 12.90
N GLY A 280 -1.91 -1.68 12.92
CA GLY A 280 -1.91 -0.91 14.17
C GLY A 280 -3.03 -1.34 15.13
N ASP A 281 -2.81 -1.14 16.43
CA ASP A 281 -3.74 -1.49 17.50
C ASP A 281 -3.83 -0.39 18.56
N ASN A 282 -4.51 -0.65 19.67
CA ASN A 282 -4.72 0.32 20.74
C ASN A 282 -3.42 0.72 21.48
N GLU A 283 -2.33 -0.03 21.31
CA GLU A 283 -1.01 0.31 21.87
C GLU A 283 -0.12 1.10 20.88
N GLY A 284 -0.61 1.37 19.66
CA GLY A 284 0.05 2.19 18.65
C GLY A 284 0.35 1.43 17.36
N LEU A 285 1.47 1.76 16.72
CA LEU A 285 1.83 1.13 15.45
C LEU A 285 2.32 -0.31 15.63
N VAL A 286 2.14 -1.10 14.58
CA VAL A 286 2.71 -2.45 14.45
C VAL A 286 3.31 -2.53 13.05
N LEU A 287 4.65 -2.51 12.94
CA LEU A 287 5.32 -2.49 11.65
C LEU A 287 5.78 -3.90 11.26
N PRO A 288 5.58 -4.31 9.99
CA PRO A 288 6.22 -5.51 9.47
C PRO A 288 7.76 -5.37 9.50
N PRO A 289 8.50 -6.39 9.97
CA PRO A 289 9.96 -6.36 10.06
C PRO A 289 10.70 -5.97 8.78
N ARG A 290 10.15 -6.26 7.60
CA ARG A 290 10.81 -5.96 6.32
C ARG A 290 10.81 -4.47 5.98
N VAL A 291 9.88 -3.70 6.52
CA VAL A 291 9.77 -2.24 6.30
C VAL A 291 10.15 -1.38 7.50
N ALA A 292 10.14 -1.93 8.72
CA ALA A 292 10.50 -1.18 9.92
C ALA A 292 11.90 -0.54 9.79
N GLU A 293 12.05 0.73 10.17
CA GLU A 293 13.34 1.44 10.20
C GLU A 293 14.34 0.66 11.07
N HIS A 294 13.91 0.30 12.28
CA HIS A 294 14.63 -0.57 13.19
C HIS A 294 13.79 -1.81 13.46
N GLN A 295 14.35 -2.99 13.18
CA GLN A 295 13.71 -4.28 13.45
C GLN A 295 13.80 -4.64 14.94
N VAL A 296 14.94 -4.28 15.54
CA VAL A 296 15.25 -4.58 16.94
C VAL A 296 15.69 -3.30 17.63
N VAL A 297 15.07 -2.99 18.75
CA VAL A 297 15.51 -1.92 19.65
C VAL A 297 16.07 -2.54 20.91
N ILE A 298 17.31 -2.24 21.26
CA ILE A 298 17.93 -2.70 22.51
C ILE A 298 17.87 -1.56 23.52
N ILE A 299 17.17 -1.81 24.62
CA ILE A 299 16.95 -0.90 25.72
C ILE A 299 17.81 -1.40 26.90
N PRO A 300 18.83 -0.64 27.33
CA PRO A 300 19.59 -1.00 28.50
C PRO A 300 18.68 -0.90 29.74
N GLY A 301 18.67 -1.97 30.53
CA GLY A 301 17.96 -2.08 31.81
C GLY A 301 18.61 -1.28 32.93
N TRP A 302 19.39 -0.24 32.61
CA TRP A 302 20.14 0.54 33.58
C TRP A 302 19.31 1.69 34.14
N PHE A 303 19.70 2.15 35.32
CA PHE A 303 19.09 3.30 35.98
C PHE A 303 20.16 4.36 36.25
N SER A 304 19.77 5.64 36.19
CA SER A 304 20.68 6.77 36.46
C SER A 304 21.32 6.70 37.87
N SER A 305 20.66 6.02 38.82
CA SER A 305 21.18 5.76 40.17
C SER A 305 22.31 4.72 40.23
N LYS A 306 22.49 3.90 39.18
CA LYS A 306 23.43 2.77 39.14
C LYS A 306 24.46 2.88 38.01
N LYS A 307 25.09 4.05 37.88
CA LYS A 307 26.05 4.33 36.79
C LYS A 307 27.24 3.38 36.71
N HIS A 308 27.64 2.77 37.82
CA HIS A 308 28.75 1.81 37.84
C HIS A 308 28.46 0.52 37.04
N GLU A 309 27.18 0.17 36.83
CA GLU A 309 26.75 -1.00 36.05
C GLU A 309 26.72 -0.70 34.53
N HIS A 310 26.70 0.59 34.15
CA HIS A 310 26.50 1.01 32.75
C HIS A 310 27.57 0.51 31.79
N PRO A 311 28.89 0.56 32.10
CA PRO A 311 29.92 0.14 31.16
C PRO A 311 29.82 -1.35 30.79
N THR A 312 29.47 -2.20 31.75
CA THR A 312 29.32 -3.64 31.54
C THR A 312 28.11 -3.94 30.64
N ILE A 313 26.96 -3.31 30.92
CA ILE A 313 25.77 -3.44 30.07
C ILE A 313 26.05 -2.91 28.67
N GLN A 314 26.73 -1.76 28.57
CA GLN A 314 27.05 -1.13 27.29
C GLN A 314 27.95 -2.03 26.42
N ALA A 315 28.96 -2.66 27.00
CA ALA A 315 29.83 -3.59 26.29
C ALA A 315 29.03 -4.76 25.69
N GLU A 316 28.11 -5.34 26.46
CA GLU A 316 27.30 -6.48 26.00
C GLU A 316 26.29 -6.07 24.91
N ILE A 317 25.55 -4.96 25.09
CA ILE A 317 24.57 -4.53 24.07
C ILE A 317 25.26 -4.16 22.75
N THR A 318 26.47 -3.59 22.78
CA THR A 318 27.25 -3.30 21.57
C THR A 318 27.75 -4.59 20.91
N SER A 319 28.10 -5.62 21.69
CA SER A 319 28.43 -6.95 21.17
C SER A 319 27.22 -7.57 20.44
N ILE A 320 26.04 -7.52 21.06
CA ILE A 320 24.78 -8.02 20.48
C ILE A 320 24.41 -7.23 19.21
N GLU A 321 24.51 -5.91 19.25
CA GLU A 321 24.27 -5.06 18.07
C GLU A 321 25.17 -5.48 16.90
N SER A 322 26.47 -5.65 17.14
CA SER A 322 27.41 -6.07 16.10
C SER A 322 27.10 -7.46 15.56
N ALA A 323 26.72 -8.41 16.41
CA ALA A 323 26.36 -9.76 15.99
C ALA A 323 25.11 -9.78 15.12
N LEU A 324 24.09 -8.99 15.49
CA LEU A 324 22.84 -8.86 14.74
C LEU A 324 23.03 -8.07 13.44
N ALA A 325 23.83 -7.00 13.46
CA ALA A 325 24.16 -6.23 12.26
C ALA A 325 24.91 -7.09 11.22
N GLY A 326 25.76 -8.02 11.68
CA GLY A 326 26.42 -9.01 10.82
C GLY A 326 25.45 -9.97 10.10
N LEU A 327 24.18 -10.03 10.54
CA LEU A 327 23.09 -10.80 9.95
C LEU A 327 22.09 -9.91 9.17
N ASP A 328 22.47 -8.67 8.83
CA ASP A 328 21.61 -7.67 8.18
C ASP A 328 20.34 -7.29 8.99
N VAL A 329 20.39 -7.48 10.31
CA VAL A 329 19.32 -7.03 11.21
C VAL A 329 19.54 -5.55 11.56
N ARG A 330 18.48 -4.75 11.38
CA ARG A 330 18.52 -3.32 11.72
C ARG A 330 18.28 -3.10 13.20
N VAL A 331 19.35 -2.85 13.92
CA VAL A 331 19.35 -2.64 15.36
C VAL A 331 19.44 -1.15 15.71
N LYS A 332 18.74 -0.74 16.76
CA LYS A 332 18.89 0.57 17.40
C LYS A 332 19.19 0.39 18.88
N LEU A 333 20.29 0.98 19.34
CA LEU A 333 20.55 1.16 20.77
C LEU A 333 19.84 2.42 21.28
N ASP A 334 18.98 2.26 22.28
CA ASP A 334 18.37 3.37 23.00
C ASP A 334 19.15 3.65 24.29
N LEU A 335 20.24 4.40 24.16
CA LEU A 335 21.12 4.77 25.27
C LEU A 335 20.65 6.01 26.04
N ASP A 336 19.44 6.52 25.76
CA ASP A 336 18.93 7.71 26.44
C ASP A 336 18.81 7.47 27.95
N ASP A 337 19.17 8.43 28.80
CA ASP A 337 18.96 8.29 30.24
C ASP A 337 17.59 8.83 30.69
N ARG A 338 16.77 9.30 29.75
CA ARG A 338 15.39 9.73 29.98
C ARG A 338 14.47 8.51 30.10
N GLY A 339 13.66 8.52 31.15
CA GLY A 339 12.66 7.48 31.41
C GLY A 339 13.25 6.19 31.99
N SER A 340 12.36 5.34 32.51
CA SER A 340 12.73 3.98 32.93
C SER A 340 12.76 3.04 31.72
N PRO A 341 13.41 1.86 31.81
CA PRO A 341 13.39 0.87 30.72
C PRO A 341 11.96 0.49 30.28
N GLY A 342 11.01 0.43 31.22
CA GLY A 342 9.59 0.19 30.92
C GLY A 342 8.90 1.35 30.19
N TRP A 343 9.27 2.60 30.50
CA TRP A 343 8.76 3.79 29.78
C TRP A 343 9.24 3.78 28.33
N LYS A 344 10.53 3.50 28.11
CA LYS A 344 11.12 3.36 26.77
C LYS A 344 10.51 2.21 25.98
N LEU A 345 10.31 1.06 26.62
CA LEU A 345 9.63 -0.08 25.98
C LEU A 345 8.27 0.36 25.43
N HIS A 346 7.51 1.12 26.21
CA HIS A 346 6.22 1.63 25.78
C HIS A 346 6.32 2.64 24.63
N GLU A 347 7.32 3.53 24.66
CA GLU A 347 7.59 4.47 23.57
C GLU A 347 7.89 3.72 22.26
N TRP A 348 8.77 2.73 22.28
CA TRP A 348 9.11 1.92 21.10
C TRP A 348 7.97 1.02 20.63
N LYS A 349 7.09 0.58 21.55
CA LYS A 349 5.86 -0.10 21.18
C LYS A 349 4.92 0.80 20.39
N ILE A 350 4.77 2.07 20.77
CA ILE A 350 3.95 3.04 20.01
C ILE A 350 4.54 3.31 18.63
N ARG A 351 5.86 3.46 18.55
CA ARG A 351 6.61 3.62 17.29
C ARG A 351 6.54 2.37 16.40
N GLY A 352 6.13 1.23 16.96
CA GLY A 352 5.91 -0.02 16.23
C GLY A 352 7.17 -0.83 15.95
N ALA A 353 8.21 -0.68 16.78
CA ALA A 353 9.41 -1.52 16.69
C ALA A 353 9.04 -3.01 16.84
N PRO A 354 9.35 -3.88 15.84
CA PRO A 354 8.89 -5.27 15.87
C PRO A 354 9.38 -6.07 17.07
N LEU A 355 10.66 -5.90 17.43
CA LEU A 355 11.29 -6.49 18.59
C LEU A 355 11.91 -5.41 19.48
N CYS A 356 11.67 -5.52 20.79
CA CYS A 356 12.41 -4.77 21.80
C CYS A 356 13.14 -5.76 22.72
N ILE A 357 14.40 -5.47 23.03
CA ILE A 357 15.24 -6.30 23.90
C ILE A 357 15.63 -5.45 25.11
N ILE A 358 15.31 -5.93 26.31
CA ILE A 358 15.77 -5.31 27.55
C ILE A 358 16.92 -6.12 28.12
N LEU A 359 18.04 -5.46 28.38
CA LEU A 359 19.22 -6.08 28.98
C LEU A 359 19.74 -5.25 30.16
N GLY A 360 19.55 -5.75 31.38
CA GLY A 360 20.11 -5.19 32.61
C GLY A 360 21.06 -6.15 33.31
N MET A 361 21.59 -5.75 34.47
CA MET A 361 22.50 -6.61 35.24
C MET A 361 21.86 -7.93 35.68
N LYS A 362 20.53 -7.96 35.90
CA LYS A 362 19.80 -9.17 36.26
C LYS A 362 19.83 -10.18 35.10
N GLU A 363 19.50 -9.70 33.91
CA GLU A 363 19.51 -10.46 32.65
C GLU A 363 20.92 -10.99 32.35
N LEU A 364 21.95 -10.14 32.46
CA LEU A 364 23.36 -10.54 32.30
C LEU A 364 23.80 -11.62 33.29
N SER A 365 23.45 -11.48 34.57
CA SER A 365 23.79 -12.46 35.59
C SER A 365 23.08 -13.80 35.35
N GLY A 366 21.88 -13.76 34.78
CA GLY A 366 21.11 -14.94 34.39
C GLY A 366 21.42 -15.49 32.99
N GLN A 367 22.32 -14.84 32.22
CA GLN A 367 22.69 -15.22 30.85
C GLN A 367 21.51 -15.29 29.86
N TYR A 368 20.52 -14.41 30.03
CA TYR A 368 19.39 -14.27 29.12
C TYR A 368 19.14 -12.80 28.76
N ALA A 369 18.33 -12.55 27.73
CA ALA A 369 17.78 -11.25 27.39
C ALA A 369 16.25 -11.31 27.41
N ALA A 370 15.59 -10.26 27.93
CA ALA A 370 14.14 -10.16 27.90
C ALA A 370 13.70 -9.58 26.55
N VAL A 371 13.09 -10.40 25.69
CA VAL A 371 12.69 -10.04 24.34
C VAL A 371 11.18 -9.87 24.27
N TYR A 372 10.74 -8.76 23.67
CA TYR A 372 9.34 -8.36 23.54
C TYR A 372 8.95 -8.27 22.07
N ARG A 373 7.89 -8.99 21.70
CA ARG A 373 7.28 -9.00 20.37
C ARG A 373 6.15 -7.99 20.28
N ARG A 374 6.15 -7.11 19.27
CA ARG A 374 5.12 -6.07 19.13
C ARG A 374 3.77 -6.57 18.63
N ASP A 375 3.76 -7.61 17.81
CA ASP A 375 2.57 -8.19 17.18
C ASP A 375 1.68 -9.02 18.13
N LEU A 376 2.17 -9.33 19.33
CA LEU A 376 1.50 -10.15 20.33
C LEU A 376 0.84 -9.29 21.42
N PRO A 377 -0.26 -9.79 22.04
CA PRO A 377 -0.87 -9.11 23.18
C PRO A 377 0.08 -9.04 24.38
N LYS A 378 -0.17 -8.09 25.27
CA LYS A 378 0.70 -7.73 26.40
C LYS A 378 1.05 -8.90 27.32
N GLU A 379 0.14 -9.85 27.47
CA GLU A 379 0.28 -11.00 28.37
C GLU A 379 1.27 -12.05 27.83
N SER A 380 1.43 -12.14 26.50
CA SER A 380 2.25 -13.15 25.83
C SER A 380 3.38 -12.57 24.98
N CYS A 381 3.58 -11.26 25.02
CA CYS A 381 4.57 -10.60 24.17
C CYS A 381 6.02 -10.81 24.62
N ARG A 382 6.26 -11.22 25.87
CA ARG A 382 7.60 -11.39 26.44
C ARG A 382 8.07 -12.84 26.38
N ALA A 383 9.32 -13.03 25.98
CA ALA A 383 10.08 -14.26 26.14
C ALA A 383 11.49 -13.94 26.70
N ASP A 384 12.00 -14.79 27.57
CA ASP A 384 13.39 -14.71 28.04
C ASP A 384 14.23 -15.67 27.18
N ILE A 385 15.21 -15.12 26.43
CA ILE A 385 16.01 -15.85 25.45
C ILE A 385 17.48 -15.92 25.91
N PRO A 386 18.14 -17.09 25.92
CA PRO A 386 19.55 -17.19 26.26
C PRO A 386 20.42 -16.27 25.38
N LEU A 387 21.39 -15.58 25.99
CA LEU A 387 22.25 -14.63 25.25
C LEU A 387 23.00 -15.29 24.08
N ALA A 388 23.45 -16.53 24.29
CA ALA A 388 24.14 -17.32 23.27
C ALA A 388 23.28 -17.66 22.05
N GLU A 389 21.95 -17.75 22.22
CA GLU A 389 21.02 -18.10 21.14
C GLU A 389 20.44 -16.86 20.43
N LEU A 390 20.60 -15.68 21.02
CA LEU A 390 19.99 -14.44 20.56
C LEU A 390 20.29 -14.12 19.07
N PRO A 391 21.54 -14.26 18.57
CA PRO A 391 21.83 -13.99 17.16
C PRO A 391 21.09 -14.91 16.18
N HIS A 392 20.84 -16.16 16.57
CA HIS A 392 20.10 -17.12 15.74
C HIS A 392 18.58 -16.94 15.86
N THR A 393 18.08 -16.68 17.07
CA THR A 393 16.65 -16.63 17.35
C THR A 393 16.00 -15.33 16.83
N VAL A 394 16.71 -14.20 16.85
CA VAL A 394 16.16 -12.91 16.39
C VAL A 394 15.68 -12.94 14.93
N PRO A 395 16.47 -13.38 13.93
CA PRO A 395 15.99 -13.51 12.55
C PRO A 395 14.74 -14.39 12.42
N VAL A 396 14.70 -15.51 13.14
CA VAL A 396 13.53 -16.42 13.14
C VAL A 396 12.29 -15.74 13.69
N LEU A 397 12.45 -14.95 14.77
CA LEU A 397 11.35 -14.18 15.33
C LEU A 397 10.85 -13.10 14.36
N LEU A 398 11.75 -12.40 13.65
CA LEU A 398 11.34 -11.40 12.66
C LEU A 398 10.54 -12.04 11.52
N GLU A 399 10.94 -13.20 11.00
CA GLU A 399 10.14 -13.93 10.01
C GLU A 399 8.81 -14.44 10.58
N SER A 400 8.81 -14.90 11.84
CA SER A 400 7.57 -15.28 12.53
C SER A 400 6.59 -14.10 12.67
N ILE A 401 7.08 -12.90 12.99
CA ILE A 401 6.27 -11.68 13.07
C ILE A 401 5.70 -11.35 11.70
N GLN A 402 6.52 -11.34 10.63
CA GLN A 402 6.07 -11.05 9.27
C GLN A 402 4.93 -11.99 8.85
N ASN A 403 5.09 -13.29 9.08
CA ASN A 403 4.09 -14.31 8.77
C ASN A 403 2.83 -14.16 9.62
N HIS A 404 2.98 -13.89 10.92
CA HIS A 404 1.83 -13.71 11.82
C HIS A 404 0.99 -12.49 11.40
N LEU A 405 1.61 -11.36 11.04
CA LEU A 405 0.89 -10.19 10.55
C LEU A 405 0.11 -10.48 9.27
N LEU A 406 0.72 -11.17 8.31
CA LEU A 406 0.06 -11.53 7.06
C LEU A 406 -1.11 -12.49 7.28
N LEU A 407 -0.93 -13.51 8.14
CA LEU A 407 -1.98 -14.46 8.50
C LEU A 407 -3.14 -13.74 9.20
N LYS A 408 -2.86 -12.91 10.21
CA LYS A 408 -3.89 -12.12 10.91
C LYS A 408 -4.65 -11.19 9.96
N ALA A 409 -3.98 -10.56 9.00
CA ALA A 409 -4.62 -9.71 8.01
C ALA A 409 -5.46 -10.53 7.00
N ARG A 410 -5.02 -11.73 6.60
CA ARG A 410 -5.80 -12.66 5.77
C ARG A 410 -7.02 -13.19 6.51
N ASP A 411 -6.87 -13.54 7.79
CA ASP A 411 -7.98 -13.96 8.64
C ASP A 411 -8.97 -12.82 8.86
N SER A 412 -8.51 -11.56 8.90
CA SER A 412 -9.43 -10.41 8.93
C SER A 412 -10.17 -10.21 7.60
N LEU A 413 -9.61 -10.66 6.48
CA LEU A 413 -10.25 -10.73 5.16
C LEU A 413 -11.17 -11.98 5.06
N SER A 414 -11.78 -12.43 6.16
CA SER A 414 -12.63 -13.62 6.19
C SER A 414 -14.11 -13.29 6.02
N CYS A 415 -14.57 -13.12 4.78
CA CYS A 415 -15.95 -13.43 4.34
C CYS A 415 -16.16 -12.98 2.89
N HIS A 416 -15.52 -13.67 1.94
CA HIS A 416 -16.03 -13.69 0.57
C HIS A 416 -17.25 -14.59 0.53
N ARG A 417 -18.45 -14.00 0.61
CA ARG A 417 -19.67 -14.78 0.39
C ARG A 417 -19.96 -14.79 -1.11
N GLN A 418 -19.92 -15.99 -1.70
CA GLN A 418 -20.45 -16.18 -3.04
C GLN A 418 -21.97 -16.17 -2.94
N VAL A 419 -22.59 -15.12 -3.49
CA VAL A 419 -24.02 -14.91 -3.40
C VAL A 419 -24.61 -14.78 -4.80
N ALA A 420 -25.60 -15.62 -5.10
CA ALA A 420 -26.32 -15.62 -6.38
C ALA A 420 -27.80 -15.23 -6.25
N ASP A 421 -28.27 -14.97 -5.03
CA ASP A 421 -29.63 -14.50 -4.74
C ASP A 421 -29.61 -13.01 -4.36
N TRP A 422 -30.53 -12.23 -4.90
CA TRP A 422 -30.57 -10.78 -4.68
C TRP A 422 -30.87 -10.40 -3.22
N GLN A 423 -31.77 -11.12 -2.54
CA GLN A 423 -32.14 -10.80 -1.16
C GLN A 423 -30.97 -11.11 -0.22
N GLU A 424 -30.33 -12.27 -0.42
CA GLU A 424 -29.10 -12.62 0.30
C GLU A 424 -27.99 -11.59 0.01
N PHE A 425 -27.84 -11.14 -1.23
CA PHE A 425 -26.80 -10.18 -1.63
C PHE A 425 -26.97 -8.84 -0.90
N VAL A 426 -28.19 -8.30 -0.89
CA VAL A 426 -28.51 -7.06 -0.18
C VAL A 426 -28.35 -7.22 1.33
N HIS A 427 -28.76 -8.38 1.88
CA HIS A 427 -28.61 -8.68 3.31
C HIS A 427 -27.14 -8.74 3.73
N CYS A 428 -26.31 -9.46 2.97
CA CYS A 428 -24.89 -9.61 3.26
C CYS A 428 -24.15 -8.27 3.18
N LEU A 429 -24.44 -7.45 2.17
CA LEU A 429 -23.81 -6.13 2.04
C LEU A 429 -24.22 -5.13 3.12
N ARG A 430 -25.40 -5.28 3.72
CA ARG A 430 -25.90 -4.41 4.80
C ARG A 430 -25.44 -4.86 6.19
N ASN A 431 -25.17 -6.15 6.37
CA ASN A 431 -24.76 -6.71 7.66
C ASN A 431 -23.27 -7.05 7.64
N ARG A 432 -22.45 -6.09 8.08
CA ARG A 432 -20.98 -6.17 8.10
C ARG A 432 -20.42 -7.33 8.93
N GLU A 433 -21.17 -7.81 9.91
CA GLU A 433 -20.81 -8.99 10.70
C GLU A 433 -20.92 -10.30 9.90
N GLU A 434 -21.72 -10.32 8.83
CA GLU A 434 -21.91 -11.51 7.99
C GLU A 434 -20.99 -11.54 6.76
N ALA A 435 -20.76 -10.38 6.12
CA ALA A 435 -19.86 -10.27 4.98
C ALA A 435 -19.30 -8.85 4.78
N SER A 436 -17.98 -8.71 4.81
CA SER A 436 -17.22 -7.54 4.34
C SER A 436 -17.26 -7.40 2.81
N VAL A 437 -17.48 -8.51 2.09
CA VAL A 437 -17.50 -8.52 0.62
C VAL A 437 -18.42 -9.60 0.06
N CYS A 438 -19.17 -9.25 -0.98
CA CYS A 438 -19.99 -10.19 -1.73
C CYS A 438 -19.40 -10.42 -3.11
N LEU A 439 -19.20 -11.68 -3.45
CA LEU A 439 -18.86 -12.09 -4.81
C LEU A 439 -20.16 -12.52 -5.48
N ALA A 440 -20.58 -11.83 -6.54
CA ALA A 440 -21.88 -12.04 -7.17
C ALA A 440 -21.78 -12.20 -8.70
N PRO A 441 -22.61 -13.05 -9.34
CA PRO A 441 -22.62 -13.22 -10.79
C PRO A 441 -23.11 -11.93 -11.48
N HIS A 442 -22.34 -11.39 -12.42
CA HIS A 442 -22.61 -10.09 -13.04
C HIS A 442 -22.44 -10.11 -14.56
N CYS A 443 -23.25 -9.34 -15.27
CA CYS A 443 -23.23 -9.25 -16.74
C CYS A 443 -22.16 -8.29 -17.30
N LEU A 444 -21.47 -7.55 -16.42
CA LEU A 444 -20.43 -6.56 -16.72
C LEU A 444 -20.88 -5.30 -17.47
N ALA A 445 -22.19 -5.12 -17.68
CA ALA A 445 -22.74 -3.90 -18.25
C ALA A 445 -22.72 -2.75 -17.23
N GLU A 446 -22.40 -1.54 -17.70
CA GLU A 446 -22.28 -0.35 -16.86
C GLU A 446 -23.61 0.07 -16.27
N GLU A 447 -24.67 0.04 -17.08
CA GLU A 447 -26.02 0.38 -16.67
C GLU A 447 -26.52 -0.57 -15.58
N CYS A 448 -26.17 -1.85 -15.69
CA CYS A 448 -26.50 -2.85 -14.68
C CYS A 448 -25.79 -2.58 -13.36
N GLU A 449 -24.51 -2.20 -13.40
CA GLU A 449 -23.78 -1.83 -12.19
C GLU A 449 -24.37 -0.56 -11.54
N GLN A 450 -24.72 0.45 -12.34
CA GLN A 450 -25.38 1.67 -11.83
C GLN A 450 -26.71 1.32 -11.14
N GLN A 451 -27.53 0.47 -11.76
CA GLN A 451 -28.79 0.01 -11.18
C GLN A 451 -28.59 -0.71 -9.84
N ILE A 452 -27.58 -1.59 -9.74
CA ILE A 452 -27.22 -2.24 -8.47
C ILE A 452 -26.84 -1.17 -7.44
N GLN A 453 -25.90 -0.27 -7.77
CA GLN A 453 -25.43 0.76 -6.85
C GLN A 453 -26.56 1.66 -6.34
N SER A 454 -27.52 2.01 -7.20
CA SER A 454 -28.71 2.79 -6.83
C SER A 454 -29.70 2.01 -5.97
N SER A 455 -29.78 0.69 -6.12
CA SER A 455 -30.72 -0.17 -5.40
C SER A 455 -30.25 -0.56 -4.00
N VAL A 456 -28.92 -0.61 -3.77
CA VAL A 456 -28.34 -0.99 -2.47
C VAL A 456 -27.92 0.24 -1.64
N VAL A 457 -28.30 1.47 -2.03
CA VAL A 457 -27.94 2.69 -1.28
C VAL A 457 -28.42 2.61 0.16
N GLU A 458 -27.48 2.79 1.08
CA GLU A 458 -27.74 2.87 2.51
C GLU A 458 -27.82 4.35 2.95
N SER A 459 -28.90 4.72 3.61
CA SER A 459 -29.06 6.05 4.19
C SER A 459 -28.28 6.15 5.49
N GLY A 460 -27.18 6.92 5.53
CA GLY A 460 -26.68 7.43 6.82
C GLY A 460 -25.18 7.65 7.05
N ARG A 461 -24.24 7.19 6.20
CA ARG A 461 -22.80 7.31 6.54
C ARG A 461 -21.83 7.67 5.41
N GLY A 462 -22.30 8.16 4.27
CA GLY A 462 -21.41 8.63 3.17
C GLY A 462 -20.60 7.52 2.46
N THR A 463 -20.50 6.32 3.01
CA THR A 463 -19.88 5.16 2.37
C THR A 463 -20.87 4.49 1.42
N LYS A 464 -20.45 4.24 0.18
CA LYS A 464 -21.33 3.65 -0.84
C LYS A 464 -20.82 2.28 -1.24
N ILE A 465 -21.75 1.35 -1.40
CA ILE A 465 -21.48 0.04 -1.98
C ILE A 465 -21.14 0.23 -3.47
N ARG A 466 -20.10 -0.46 -3.92
CA ARG A 466 -19.57 -0.39 -5.29
C ARG A 466 -19.20 -1.78 -5.79
N CYS A 467 -19.14 -1.94 -7.11
CA CYS A 467 -18.29 -2.97 -7.68
C CYS A 467 -16.85 -2.55 -7.41
N LEU A 468 -16.14 -3.36 -6.64
CA LEU A 468 -14.75 -3.14 -6.27
C LEU A 468 -13.84 -3.56 -7.42
N CYS A 469 -14.00 -4.80 -7.90
CA CYS A 469 -13.31 -5.32 -9.08
C CYS A 469 -14.00 -6.59 -9.61
N ILE A 470 -13.56 -7.05 -10.77
CA ILE A 470 -13.78 -8.40 -11.28
C ILE A 470 -12.50 -9.19 -10.93
N PRO A 471 -12.49 -10.01 -9.86
CA PRO A 471 -11.28 -10.66 -9.39
C PRO A 471 -10.73 -11.62 -10.44
N TRP A 472 -9.40 -11.68 -10.59
CA TRP A 472 -8.78 -12.62 -11.53
C TRP A 472 -8.96 -14.07 -11.11
N SER A 473 -8.93 -14.34 -9.80
CA SER A 473 -9.33 -15.62 -9.25
C SER A 473 -10.86 -15.72 -9.25
N GLN A 474 -11.40 -16.38 -10.27
CA GLN A 474 -12.84 -16.61 -10.42
C GLN A 474 -13.21 -17.95 -9.76
N PRO A 475 -14.31 -18.02 -9.00
CA PRO A 475 -14.76 -19.27 -8.41
C PRO A 475 -15.18 -20.23 -9.53
N ILE A 476 -14.97 -21.53 -9.30
CA ILE A 476 -15.37 -22.57 -10.25
C ILE A 476 -16.89 -22.49 -10.37
N LEU A 477 -17.37 -22.23 -11.59
CA LEU A 477 -18.78 -22.30 -11.93
C LEU A 477 -19.24 -23.77 -11.93
N THR A 478 -19.39 -24.38 -10.76
CA THR A 478 -19.95 -25.74 -10.65
C THR A 478 -21.45 -25.67 -10.80
N ARG A 479 -21.97 -25.64 -12.03
CA ARG A 479 -23.32 -26.15 -12.40
C ARG A 479 -23.57 -26.15 -13.91
N SER A 480 -24.43 -27.08 -14.32
CA SER A 480 -24.89 -27.37 -15.69
C SER A 480 -25.72 -26.27 -16.37
N ARG A 481 -25.80 -25.06 -15.80
CA ARG A 481 -26.48 -23.88 -16.38
C ARG A 481 -25.73 -22.59 -15.99
N PRO A 482 -25.62 -21.60 -16.91
CA PRO A 482 -25.06 -20.29 -16.60
C PRO A 482 -25.90 -19.57 -15.53
N PHE A 483 -25.23 -18.84 -14.63
CA PHE A 483 -25.93 -18.01 -13.65
C PHE A 483 -26.57 -16.81 -14.34
N LYS A 484 -27.77 -16.41 -13.90
CA LYS A 484 -28.31 -15.09 -14.25
C LYS A 484 -27.51 -14.00 -13.54
N CYS A 485 -27.50 -12.80 -14.09
CA CYS A 485 -26.96 -11.64 -13.39
C CYS A 485 -27.68 -11.44 -12.04
N ILE A 486 -26.93 -11.04 -11.01
CA ILE A 486 -27.43 -10.77 -9.66
C ILE A 486 -28.49 -9.65 -9.63
N ASN A 487 -28.42 -8.71 -10.58
CA ASN A 487 -29.41 -7.66 -10.70
C ASN A 487 -30.77 -8.26 -11.13
N PRO A 488 -31.84 -8.14 -10.31
CA PRO A 488 -33.14 -8.70 -10.64
C PRO A 488 -33.81 -8.07 -11.86
N GLN A 489 -33.35 -6.88 -12.29
CA GLN A 489 -33.83 -6.20 -13.49
C GLN A 489 -33.07 -6.60 -14.76
N CYS A 490 -32.02 -7.43 -14.63
CA CYS A 490 -31.19 -7.85 -15.75
C CYS A 490 -31.57 -9.27 -16.20
N GLU A 491 -31.92 -9.41 -17.48
CA GLU A 491 -32.23 -10.72 -18.08
C GLU A 491 -31.01 -11.40 -18.71
N ILE A 492 -29.86 -10.72 -18.72
CA ILE A 492 -28.61 -11.21 -19.34
C ILE A 492 -27.94 -12.24 -18.43
N GLU A 493 -27.35 -13.27 -19.04
CA GLU A 493 -26.50 -14.22 -18.34
C GLU A 493 -25.25 -13.55 -17.75
N ALA A 494 -24.84 -14.00 -16.58
CA ALA A 494 -23.63 -13.50 -15.94
C ALA A 494 -22.38 -13.95 -16.72
N GLN A 495 -21.49 -13.00 -17.00
CA GLN A 495 -20.23 -13.28 -17.69
C GLN A 495 -19.13 -13.67 -16.69
N LYS A 496 -19.11 -13.01 -15.52
CA LYS A 496 -18.10 -13.18 -14.47
C LYS A 496 -18.73 -12.99 -13.11
N TRP A 497 -18.02 -13.41 -12.07
CA TRP A 497 -18.29 -12.98 -10.71
C TRP A 497 -17.60 -11.64 -10.47
N ALA A 498 -18.37 -10.65 -10.01
CA ALA A 498 -17.90 -9.33 -9.63
C ALA A 498 -17.94 -9.19 -8.11
N MET A 499 -16.95 -8.49 -7.57
CA MET A 499 -16.77 -8.28 -6.15
C MET A 499 -17.40 -6.96 -5.73
N PHE A 500 -18.34 -6.99 -4.78
CA PHE A 500 -19.06 -5.83 -4.27
C PHE A 500 -18.79 -5.63 -2.78
N GLY A 501 -18.64 -4.38 -2.36
CA GLY A 501 -18.42 -4.02 -0.96
C GLY A 501 -18.29 -2.51 -0.78
N TYR A 502 -17.94 -2.09 0.43
CA TYR A 502 -17.69 -0.69 0.74
C TYR A 502 -16.31 -0.28 0.26
N LYS A 503 -16.24 0.81 -0.49
CA LYS A 503 -14.99 1.43 -0.91
C LYS A 503 -14.69 2.62 -0.02
N LEU A 504 -13.44 2.76 0.39
CA LEU A 504 -12.94 3.98 1.01
C LEU A 504 -12.92 5.09 -0.05
N GLU A 505 -13.94 5.95 -0.03
CA GLU A 505 -13.99 7.22 -0.75
C GLU A 505 -13.18 8.26 0.01
#